data_AF-A0A5A9XA51-F1
#
_entry.id   AF-A0A5A9XA51-F1
#
_cell.length_a   1.000
_cell.length_b   1.000
_cell.length_c   1.000
_cell.angle_alpha   90.00
_cell.angle_beta   90.00
_cell.angle_gamma   90.00
#
_symmetry.space_group_name_H-M   'P 1'
#
loop_
_entity.id
_entity.type
_entity.pdbx_description
1 polymer ?
#
loop_
_entity_poly.entity_id
_entity_poly.type
_entity_poly.pdbx_seq_one_letter_code
_entity_poly.pdbx_strand_id
1 'polypeptide(L)'
;MSQGVSLGPLSLPFGVLLLVVSAILALLLARRIAGNARAQVEGLLYRGLLLGLFASRLAFVVQYFDAYSRHPLTMLDIRDGGWQPWAGLVAVWVYVMWLAWRAKPLRKAMLAGVMTFTVVWLAGTLLVGVERQQVRTLPAFSASLMGGGQVALQSYAGKPTVINLWASWCPPCRREMPVFEQVQKERPEINIVMLNQGESAEQVQQFLQANKLDLREVLLDAGGDVAKRFEQRGLPATLFFDANGRLMDMRLGELSYATLTHRINALTP
;
A
#
# COMPACT_ATOMS: atom_id res chain seq x y z
N MET A 1 6.53 1.67 0.71
CA MET A 1 6.74 1.46 -0.73
C MET A 1 5.87 2.45 -1.52
N SER A 2 6.33 3.68 -1.78
CA SER A 2 5.62 4.59 -2.69
C SER A 2 6.53 5.62 -3.36
N GLN A 3 7.70 5.20 -3.84
CA GLN A 3 8.23 5.87 -5.03
C GLN A 3 7.42 5.35 -6.21
N GLY A 4 6.28 6.00 -6.45
CA GLY A 4 5.52 5.78 -7.68
C GLY A 4 6.22 6.48 -8.83
N VAL A 5 6.31 5.84 -9.98
CA VAL A 5 6.73 6.57 -11.18
C VAL A 5 5.59 7.52 -11.52
N SER A 6 5.89 8.82 -11.49
CA SER A 6 4.93 9.85 -11.88
C SER A 6 4.97 10.00 -13.39
N LEU A 7 3.94 9.50 -14.07
CA LEU A 7 3.70 9.69 -15.50
C LEU A 7 2.69 10.83 -15.66
N GLY A 8 3.20 12.06 -15.68
CA GLY A 8 2.35 13.25 -15.66
C GLY A 8 1.49 13.32 -14.38
N PRO A 9 0.15 13.49 -14.46
CA PRO A 9 -0.72 13.56 -13.28
C PRO A 9 -0.94 12.20 -12.59
N LEU A 10 -0.53 11.09 -13.22
CA LEU A 10 -0.73 9.74 -12.70
C LEU A 10 0.51 9.28 -11.94
N SER A 11 0.35 9.01 -10.63
CA SER A 11 1.37 8.32 -9.84
C SER A 11 0.98 6.84 -9.70
N LEU A 12 1.77 5.95 -10.32
CA LEU A 12 1.53 4.51 -10.22
C LEU A 12 2.48 3.89 -9.19
N PRO A 13 1.96 3.16 -8.18
CA PRO A 13 2.81 2.46 -7.23
C PRO A 13 3.75 1.50 -7.95
N PHE A 14 5.03 1.47 -7.56
CA PHE A 14 6.03 0.57 -8.16
C PHE A 14 5.57 -0.90 -8.20
N GLY A 15 4.87 -1.37 -7.17
CA GLY A 15 4.32 -2.73 -7.14
C GLY A 15 3.34 -3.00 -8.29
N VAL A 16 2.51 -2.02 -8.68
CA VAL A 16 1.59 -2.15 -9.82
C VAL A 16 2.37 -2.18 -11.13
N LEU A 17 3.36 -1.31 -11.29
CA LEU A 17 4.23 -1.31 -12.48
C LEU A 17 4.95 -2.65 -12.64
N LEU A 18 5.52 -3.18 -11.57
CA LEU A 18 6.20 -4.47 -11.57
C LEU A 18 5.24 -5.60 -11.94
N LEU A 19 4.01 -5.61 -11.40
CA LEU A 19 2.97 -6.58 -11.77
C LEU A 19 2.62 -6.50 -13.26
N VAL A 20 2.42 -5.29 -13.79
CA VAL A 20 2.09 -5.06 -15.21
C VAL A 20 3.24 -5.51 -16.11
N VAL A 21 4.47 -5.12 -15.81
CA VAL A 21 5.66 -5.52 -16.57
C VAL A 21 5.84 -7.05 -16.54
N SER A 22 5.70 -7.66 -15.37
CA SER A 22 5.78 -9.13 -15.22
C SER A 22 4.72 -9.84 -16.05
N ALA A 23 3.49 -9.32 -16.08
CA ALA A 23 2.39 -9.85 -16.88
C ALA A 23 2.64 -9.69 -18.39
N ILE A 24 3.13 -8.53 -18.83
CA ILE A 24 3.47 -8.28 -20.23
C ILE A 24 4.57 -9.25 -20.70
N LEU A 25 5.66 -9.38 -19.95
CA LEU A 25 6.77 -10.28 -20.30
C LEU A 25 6.32 -11.74 -20.34
N ALA A 26 5.51 -12.17 -19.37
CA ALA A 26 4.90 -13.49 -19.35
C ALA A 26 4.04 -13.76 -20.59
N LEU A 27 3.18 -12.81 -20.98
CA LEU A 27 2.33 -12.91 -22.16
C LEU A 27 3.15 -12.97 -23.46
N LEU A 28 4.17 -12.11 -23.59
CA LEU A 28 5.04 -12.07 -24.78
C LEU A 28 5.76 -13.40 -24.98
N LEU A 29 6.36 -13.96 -23.91
CA LEU A 29 7.04 -15.25 -24.01
C LEU A 29 6.06 -16.40 -24.28
N ALA A 30 4.93 -16.43 -23.57
CA ALA A 30 3.93 -17.47 -23.74
C ALA A 30 3.36 -17.48 -25.17
N ARG A 31 3.05 -16.29 -25.74
CA ARG A 31 2.60 -16.15 -27.13
C ARG A 31 3.65 -16.66 -28.13
N ARG A 32 4.94 -16.35 -27.90
CA ARG A 32 6.03 -16.80 -28.76
C ARG A 32 6.15 -18.33 -28.79
N ILE A 33 5.98 -18.99 -27.64
CA ILE A 33 6.02 -20.45 -27.53
C ILE A 33 4.75 -21.11 -28.09
N ALA A 34 3.60 -20.46 -27.94
CA ALA A 34 2.30 -21.00 -28.35
C ALA A 34 2.10 -21.10 -29.87
N GLY A 35 2.81 -20.28 -30.66
CA GLY A 35 2.66 -20.24 -32.13
C GLY A 35 1.20 -20.03 -32.54
N ASN A 36 0.63 -21.01 -33.25
CA ASN A 36 -0.76 -20.95 -33.73
C ASN A 36 -1.80 -20.93 -32.60
N ALA A 37 -1.46 -21.42 -31.40
CA ALA A 37 -2.35 -21.42 -30.24
C ALA A 37 -2.31 -20.11 -29.40
N ARG A 38 -1.73 -19.03 -29.95
CA ARG A 38 -1.52 -17.75 -29.23
C ARG A 38 -2.78 -17.20 -28.55
N ALA A 39 -3.91 -17.17 -29.25
CA ALA A 39 -5.14 -16.57 -28.75
C ALA A 39 -5.72 -17.39 -27.58
N GLN A 40 -5.57 -18.72 -27.65
CA GLN A 40 -6.02 -19.62 -26.59
C GLN A 40 -5.17 -19.45 -25.33
N VAL A 41 -3.84 -19.41 -25.47
CA VAL A 41 -2.91 -19.21 -24.35
C VAL A 41 -3.14 -17.87 -23.66
N GLU A 42 -3.32 -16.82 -24.45
CA GLU A 42 -3.59 -15.48 -23.94
C GLU A 42 -4.88 -15.43 -23.11
N GLY A 43 -5.99 -15.95 -23.63
CA GLY A 43 -7.25 -16.00 -22.89
C GLY A 43 -7.14 -16.79 -21.58
N LEU A 44 -6.37 -17.90 -21.58
CA LEU A 44 -6.14 -18.70 -20.37
C LEU A 44 -5.27 -17.97 -19.34
N LEU A 45 -4.25 -17.23 -19.78
CA LEU A 45 -3.40 -16.43 -18.90
C LEU A 45 -4.15 -15.25 -18.28
N TYR A 46 -5.02 -14.58 -19.04
CA TYR A 46 -5.90 -13.53 -18.47
C TYR A 46 -6.84 -14.08 -17.40
N ARG A 47 -7.45 -15.26 -17.63
CA ARG A 47 -8.26 -15.94 -16.60
C ARG A 47 -7.43 -16.28 -15.37
N GLY A 48 -6.19 -16.76 -15.57
CA GLY A 48 -5.25 -17.01 -14.49
C GLY A 48 -4.95 -15.74 -13.68
N LEU A 49 -4.67 -14.62 -14.35
CA LEU A 49 -4.43 -13.33 -13.71
C LEU A 49 -5.63 -12.88 -12.88
N LEU A 50 -6.85 -12.94 -13.45
CA LEU A 50 -8.09 -12.59 -12.74
C LEU A 50 -8.32 -13.49 -11.51
N LEU A 51 -8.10 -14.80 -11.66
CA LEU A 51 -8.19 -15.75 -10.55
C LEU A 51 -7.16 -15.42 -9.46
N GLY A 52 -5.92 -15.11 -9.83
CA GLY A 52 -4.86 -14.73 -8.91
C GLY A 52 -5.18 -13.45 -8.15
N LEU A 53 -5.69 -12.42 -8.83
CA LEU A 53 -6.12 -11.17 -8.19
C LEU A 53 -7.29 -11.43 -7.23
N PHE A 54 -8.29 -12.19 -7.66
CA PHE A 54 -9.42 -12.55 -6.80
C PHE A 54 -8.98 -13.33 -5.56
N ALA A 55 -8.15 -14.37 -5.73
CA ALA A 55 -7.64 -15.17 -4.61
C ALA A 55 -6.75 -14.33 -3.66
N SER A 56 -5.94 -13.41 -4.21
CA SER A 56 -5.14 -12.47 -3.42
C SER A 56 -6.01 -11.55 -2.57
N ARG A 57 -7.09 -10.99 -3.13
CA ARG A 57 -8.02 -10.14 -2.37
C ARG A 57 -8.81 -10.96 -1.36
N LEU A 58 -9.36 -12.09 -1.76
CA LEU A 58 -10.17 -12.95 -0.90
C LEU A 58 -9.37 -13.42 0.32
N ALA A 59 -8.14 -13.87 0.11
CA ALA A 59 -7.28 -14.31 1.21
C ALA A 59 -7.00 -13.19 2.21
N PHE A 60 -6.77 -11.95 1.73
CA PHE A 60 -6.60 -10.80 2.61
C PHE A 60 -7.87 -10.50 3.41
N VAL A 61 -9.04 -10.51 2.76
CA VAL A 61 -10.34 -10.28 3.43
C VAL A 61 -10.62 -11.36 4.48
N VAL A 62 -10.32 -12.63 4.19
CA VAL A 62 -10.47 -13.72 5.16
C VAL A 62 -9.52 -13.55 6.34
N GLN A 63 -8.26 -13.18 6.08
CA GLN A 63 -7.26 -12.97 7.13
C GLN A 63 -7.64 -11.82 8.08
N TYR A 64 -8.24 -10.75 7.54
CA TYR A 64 -8.66 -9.57 8.30
C TYR A 64 -10.19 -9.49 8.42
N PHE A 65 -10.88 -10.63 8.49
CA PHE A 65 -12.34 -10.66 8.48
C PHE A 65 -12.96 -9.87 9.63
N ASP A 66 -12.37 -9.96 10.83
CA ASP A 66 -12.84 -9.22 12.01
C ASP A 66 -12.74 -7.70 11.85
N ALA A 67 -11.72 -7.24 11.12
CA ALA A 67 -11.54 -5.82 10.79
C ALA A 67 -12.60 -5.34 9.78
N TYR A 68 -12.96 -6.19 8.82
CA TYR A 68 -13.96 -5.88 7.80
C TYR A 68 -15.42 -6.09 8.27
N SER A 69 -15.67 -6.95 9.25
CA SER A 69 -17.02 -7.28 9.73
C SER A 69 -17.72 -6.06 10.35
N ARG A 70 -16.94 -5.10 10.89
CA ARG A 70 -17.43 -3.80 11.39
C ARG A 70 -17.95 -2.89 10.27
N HIS A 71 -17.37 -2.98 9.07
CA HIS A 71 -17.76 -2.19 7.90
C HIS A 71 -17.75 -3.03 6.60
N PRO A 72 -18.75 -3.91 6.39
CA PRO A 72 -18.69 -4.93 5.34
C PRO A 72 -18.53 -4.40 3.90
N LEU A 73 -19.05 -3.21 3.61
CA LEU A 73 -18.92 -2.59 2.29
C LEU A 73 -17.45 -2.31 1.91
N THR A 74 -16.57 -2.13 2.90
CA THR A 74 -15.14 -1.90 2.66
C THR A 74 -14.41 -3.15 2.15
N MET A 75 -15.00 -4.35 2.28
CA MET A 75 -14.46 -5.58 1.68
C MET A 75 -14.34 -5.46 0.15
N LEU A 76 -15.27 -4.74 -0.48
CA LEU A 76 -15.32 -4.52 -1.93
C LEU A 76 -14.40 -3.38 -2.38
N ASP A 77 -13.90 -2.54 -1.48
CA ASP A 77 -13.04 -1.42 -1.85
C ASP A 77 -11.60 -1.88 -2.07
N ILE A 78 -11.26 -2.18 -3.32
CA ILE A 78 -9.92 -2.58 -3.77
C ILE A 78 -8.87 -1.47 -3.62
N ARG A 79 -9.29 -0.22 -3.43
CA ARG A 79 -8.40 0.94 -3.33
C ARG A 79 -7.74 1.01 -1.95
N ASP A 80 -8.26 0.29 -0.96
CA ASP A 80 -7.71 0.25 0.39
C ASP A 80 -6.32 -0.42 0.47
N GLY A 81 -5.90 -1.12 -0.59
CA GLY A 81 -4.58 -1.74 -0.67
C GLY A 81 -4.41 -3.08 0.04
N GLY A 82 -5.49 -3.70 0.48
CA GLY A 82 -5.47 -5.01 1.13
C GLY A 82 -5.35 -6.16 0.12
N TRP A 83 -4.15 -6.74 0.00
CA TRP A 83 -3.85 -7.83 -0.93
C TRP A 83 -2.89 -8.82 -0.28
N GLN A 84 -3.09 -10.11 -0.53
CA GLN A 84 -2.20 -11.19 -0.08
C GLN A 84 -1.51 -11.85 -1.30
N PRO A 85 -0.34 -11.34 -1.74
CA PRO A 85 0.26 -11.72 -3.02
C PRO A 85 0.53 -13.22 -3.18
N TRP A 86 0.96 -13.87 -2.10
CA TRP A 86 1.27 -15.30 -2.09
C TRP A 86 0.06 -16.17 -2.40
N ALA A 87 -1.12 -15.83 -1.87
CA ALA A 87 -2.35 -16.56 -2.14
C ALA A 87 -2.73 -16.48 -3.63
N GLY A 88 -2.58 -15.29 -4.23
CA GLY A 88 -2.79 -15.11 -5.66
C GLY A 88 -1.81 -15.90 -6.50
N LEU A 89 -0.52 -15.88 -6.16
CA LEU A 89 0.51 -16.63 -6.87
C LEU A 89 0.26 -18.14 -6.81
N VAL A 90 -0.06 -18.68 -5.64
CA VAL A 90 -0.42 -20.09 -5.46
C VAL A 90 -1.64 -20.47 -6.30
N ALA A 91 -2.69 -19.64 -6.31
CA ALA A 91 -3.89 -19.90 -7.10
C ALA A 91 -3.58 -19.97 -8.61
N VAL A 92 -2.75 -19.05 -9.12
CA VAL A 92 -2.30 -19.07 -10.53
C VAL A 92 -1.52 -20.35 -10.83
N TRP A 93 -0.59 -20.73 -9.96
CA TRP A 93 0.20 -21.94 -10.12
C TRP A 93 -0.65 -23.22 -10.14
N VAL A 94 -1.60 -23.35 -9.22
CA VAL A 94 -2.55 -24.47 -9.19
C VAL A 94 -3.37 -24.52 -10.47
N TYR A 95 -3.91 -23.39 -10.92
CA TYR A 95 -4.67 -23.29 -12.16
C TYR A 95 -3.84 -23.68 -13.40
N VAL A 96 -2.61 -23.18 -13.51
CA VAL A 96 -1.70 -23.51 -14.62
C VAL A 96 -1.26 -24.97 -14.58
N MET A 97 -1.03 -25.55 -13.40
CA MET A 97 -0.75 -26.97 -13.22
C MET A 97 -1.90 -27.86 -13.68
N TRP A 98 -3.12 -27.51 -13.29
CA TRP A 98 -4.31 -28.19 -13.75
C TRP A 98 -4.47 -28.12 -15.28
N LEU A 99 -4.24 -26.95 -15.88
CA LEU A 99 -4.27 -26.77 -17.33
C LEU A 99 -3.13 -27.53 -18.03
N ALA A 100 -1.93 -27.53 -17.48
CA ALA A 100 -0.78 -28.25 -18.03
C ALA A 100 -1.02 -29.76 -18.10
N TRP A 101 -1.83 -30.29 -17.18
CA TRP A 101 -2.25 -31.69 -17.20
C TRP A 101 -3.37 -31.95 -18.21
N ARG A 102 -4.38 -31.07 -18.29
CA ARG A 102 -5.56 -31.22 -19.17
C ARG A 102 -5.28 -30.88 -20.64
N ALA A 103 -4.41 -29.90 -20.92
CA ALA A 103 -4.14 -29.35 -22.24
C ALA A 103 -2.64 -29.44 -22.58
N LYS A 104 -2.17 -30.68 -22.79
CA LYS A 104 -0.77 -31.00 -23.16
C LYS A 104 -0.15 -30.11 -24.24
N PRO A 105 -0.84 -29.73 -25.35
CA PRO A 105 -0.21 -28.89 -26.37
C PRO A 105 0.14 -27.48 -25.86
N LEU A 106 -0.57 -26.96 -24.86
CA LEU A 106 -0.38 -25.61 -24.32
C LEU A 106 0.60 -25.58 -23.14
N ARG A 107 0.97 -26.74 -22.60
CA ARG A 107 1.74 -26.89 -21.35
C ARG A 107 3.02 -26.04 -21.34
N LYS A 108 3.83 -26.12 -22.40
CA LYS A 108 5.12 -25.39 -22.47
C LYS A 108 4.90 -23.88 -22.42
N ALA A 109 3.92 -23.36 -23.17
CA ALA A 109 3.61 -21.94 -23.21
C ALA A 109 3.07 -21.43 -21.87
N MET A 110 2.13 -22.16 -21.26
CA MET A 110 1.53 -21.79 -19.97
C MET A 110 2.57 -21.81 -18.84
N LEU A 111 3.40 -22.86 -18.78
CA LEU A 111 4.47 -22.98 -17.78
C LEU A 111 5.52 -21.89 -17.91
N ALA A 112 5.98 -21.63 -19.13
CA ALA A 112 6.95 -20.57 -19.38
C ALA A 112 6.38 -19.19 -19.00
N GLY A 113 5.10 -18.94 -19.30
CA GLY A 113 4.42 -17.70 -18.90
C GLY A 113 4.39 -17.50 -17.39
N VAL A 114 3.85 -18.46 -16.62
CA VAL A 114 3.76 -18.34 -15.15
C VAL A 114 5.13 -18.32 -14.47
N MET A 115 6.11 -19.09 -14.98
CA MET A 115 7.49 -19.02 -14.48
C MET A 115 8.10 -17.66 -14.71
N THR A 116 7.94 -17.09 -15.91
CA THR A 116 8.46 -15.75 -16.24
C THR A 116 7.84 -14.69 -15.35
N PHE A 117 6.51 -14.73 -15.18
CA PHE A 117 5.82 -13.83 -14.25
C PHE A 117 6.40 -13.94 -12.84
N THR A 118 6.50 -15.17 -12.32
CA THR A 118 6.97 -15.43 -10.95
C THR A 118 8.41 -14.96 -10.76
N VAL A 119 9.31 -15.29 -11.67
CA VAL A 119 10.73 -14.95 -11.60
C VAL A 119 10.93 -13.44 -11.70
N VAL A 120 10.31 -12.78 -12.69
CA VAL A 120 10.45 -11.32 -12.86
C VAL A 120 9.88 -10.57 -11.67
N TRP A 121 8.70 -10.99 -11.17
CA TRP A 121 8.08 -10.35 -10.01
C TRP A 121 8.89 -10.57 -8.74
N LEU A 122 9.38 -11.78 -8.47
CA LEU A 122 10.23 -12.06 -7.30
C LEU A 122 11.59 -11.36 -7.40
N ALA A 123 12.25 -11.41 -8.55
CA ALA A 123 13.52 -10.71 -8.75
C ALA A 123 13.34 -9.20 -8.58
N GLY A 124 12.30 -8.61 -9.17
CA GLY A 124 12.01 -7.18 -9.03
C GLY A 124 11.68 -6.78 -7.60
N THR A 125 10.92 -7.59 -6.86
CA THR A 125 10.62 -7.31 -5.44
C THR A 125 11.86 -7.42 -4.57
N LEU A 126 12.76 -8.38 -4.83
CA LEU A 126 14.01 -8.56 -4.10
C LEU A 126 15.04 -7.46 -4.43
N LEU A 127 15.23 -7.12 -5.70
CA LEU A 127 16.16 -6.06 -6.13
C LEU A 127 15.78 -4.72 -5.51
N VAL A 128 14.50 -4.35 -5.59
CA VAL A 128 14.00 -3.15 -4.92
C VAL A 128 14.02 -3.31 -3.40
N GLY A 129 13.94 -4.53 -2.86
CA GLY A 129 14.14 -4.83 -1.45
C GLY A 129 15.53 -4.45 -0.93
N VAL A 130 16.56 -4.63 -1.76
CA VAL A 130 17.96 -4.34 -1.41
C VAL A 130 18.28 -2.85 -1.52
N GLU A 131 17.77 -2.17 -2.56
CA GLU A 131 17.97 -0.72 -2.75
C GLU A 131 17.26 0.14 -1.68
N ARG A 132 16.30 -0.43 -0.92
CA ARG A 132 15.61 0.18 0.23
C ARG A 132 16.53 0.56 1.40
N GLN A 133 17.79 0.14 1.41
CA GLN A 133 18.72 0.50 2.47
C GLN A 133 19.27 1.93 2.40
N GLN A 134 18.79 2.79 1.50
CA GLN A 134 18.82 4.23 1.79
C GLN A 134 17.83 4.51 2.93
N VAL A 135 18.31 4.29 4.16
CA VAL A 135 17.56 4.44 5.43
C VAL A 135 17.03 5.86 5.54
N ARG A 136 15.82 6.11 5.02
CA ARG A 136 15.07 7.33 5.32
C ARG A 136 14.60 7.20 6.77
N THR A 137 15.23 7.93 7.68
CA THR A 137 14.83 7.99 9.07
C THR A 137 13.74 9.04 9.28
N LEU A 138 13.15 9.06 10.48
CA LEU A 138 12.33 10.17 10.95
C LEU A 138 13.06 11.49 10.66
N PRO A 139 12.41 12.42 9.94
CA PRO A 139 13.08 13.59 9.42
C PRO A 139 13.44 14.56 10.56
N ALA A 140 14.56 15.28 10.40
CA ALA A 140 14.93 16.43 11.24
C ALA A 140 14.02 17.59 10.89
N PHE A 141 12.80 17.49 11.39
CA PHE A 141 11.72 18.42 11.14
C PHE A 141 11.00 18.69 12.46
N SER A 142 10.86 19.97 12.77
CA SER A 142 10.09 20.46 13.90
C SER A 142 8.70 20.84 13.39
N ALA A 143 7.72 19.99 13.66
CA ALA A 143 6.33 20.25 13.34
C ALA A 143 5.73 21.20 14.37
N SER A 144 4.78 22.03 13.96
CA SER A 144 4.08 22.93 14.89
C SER A 144 2.94 22.21 15.59
N LEU A 145 2.76 22.48 16.88
CA LEU A 145 1.64 21.95 17.67
C LEU A 145 0.39 22.83 17.49
N MET A 146 -0.80 22.22 17.61
CA MET A 146 -2.08 22.96 17.51
C MET A 146 -2.23 24.09 18.55
N GLY A 147 -1.68 23.91 19.75
CA GLY A 147 -1.71 24.90 20.84
C GLY A 147 -0.55 25.91 20.80
N GLY A 148 0.26 25.90 19.74
CA GLY A 148 1.52 26.64 19.66
C GLY A 148 2.73 25.85 20.18
N GLY A 149 3.92 26.32 19.83
CA GLY A 149 5.17 25.59 20.06
C GLY A 149 5.49 24.59 18.94
N GLN A 150 6.57 23.84 19.12
CA GLN A 150 7.08 22.89 18.12
C GLN A 150 7.49 21.57 18.77
N VAL A 151 7.38 20.49 18.01
CA VAL A 151 7.85 19.15 18.38
C VAL A 151 8.70 18.58 17.24
N ALA A 152 9.88 18.08 17.57
CA ALA A 152 10.75 17.41 16.61
C ALA A 152 10.20 16.01 16.31
N LEU A 153 10.04 15.64 15.04
CA LEU A 153 9.52 14.31 14.68
C LEU A 153 10.41 13.15 15.14
N GLN A 154 11.70 13.38 15.40
CA GLN A 154 12.55 12.36 16.02
C GLN A 154 12.20 12.03 17.47
N SER A 155 11.46 12.89 18.19
CA SER A 155 11.06 12.60 19.57
C SER A 155 10.16 11.36 19.66
N TYR A 156 9.52 10.98 18.55
CA TYR A 156 8.69 9.77 18.45
C TYR A 156 9.50 8.48 18.29
N ALA A 157 10.83 8.54 18.19
CA ALA A 157 11.68 7.35 18.21
C ALA A 157 11.56 6.59 19.54
N GLY A 158 11.83 5.28 19.51
CA GLY A 158 11.62 4.37 20.64
C GLY A 158 10.28 3.63 20.62
N LYS A 159 9.33 4.07 19.77
CA LYS A 159 8.09 3.35 19.48
C LYS A 159 7.82 3.33 17.97
N PRO A 160 7.17 2.27 17.44
CA PRO A 160 6.66 2.30 16.08
C PRO A 160 5.81 3.56 15.87
N THR A 161 6.03 4.24 14.75
CA THR A 161 5.40 5.54 14.47
C THR A 161 4.78 5.54 13.09
N VAL A 162 3.50 5.90 13.00
CA VAL A 162 2.76 6.08 11.77
C VAL A 162 2.45 7.56 11.61
N ILE A 163 2.93 8.18 10.53
CA ILE A 163 2.65 9.59 10.23
C ILE A 163 1.70 9.65 9.04
N ASN A 164 0.48 10.14 9.25
CA ASN A 164 -0.49 10.38 8.20
C ASN A 164 -0.39 11.84 7.74
N LEU A 165 -0.04 12.04 6.48
CA LEU A 165 -0.03 13.34 5.81
C LEU A 165 -1.41 13.59 5.23
N TRP A 166 -2.07 14.67 5.66
CA TRP A 166 -3.45 14.95 5.31
C TRP A 166 -3.73 16.45 5.16
N ALA A 167 -4.91 16.78 4.63
CA ALA A 167 -5.45 18.13 4.63
C ALA A 167 -6.99 18.11 4.67
N SER A 168 -7.61 19.16 5.19
CA SER A 168 -9.07 19.24 5.41
C SER A 168 -9.87 19.21 4.10
N TRP A 169 -9.28 19.75 3.03
CA TRP A 169 -9.88 19.78 1.69
C TRP A 169 -9.76 18.46 0.94
N CYS A 170 -8.97 17.49 1.43
CA CYS A 170 -8.70 16.22 0.75
C CYS A 170 -9.80 15.19 1.06
N PRO A 171 -10.69 14.85 0.11
CA PRO A 171 -11.79 13.91 0.38
C PRO A 171 -11.38 12.50 0.83
N PRO A 172 -10.35 11.84 0.26
CA PRO A 172 -9.90 10.55 0.77
C PRO A 172 -9.33 10.64 2.19
N CYS A 173 -8.60 11.71 2.52
CA CYS A 173 -8.08 11.94 3.86
C CYS A 173 -9.22 11.96 4.90
N ARG A 174 -10.30 12.70 4.60
CA ARG A 174 -11.47 12.79 5.48
C ARG A 174 -12.13 11.43 5.75
N ARG A 175 -12.14 10.52 4.77
CA ARG A 175 -12.75 9.18 4.92
C ARG A 175 -11.94 8.24 5.80
N GLU A 176 -10.61 8.36 5.82
CA GLU A 176 -9.76 7.51 6.66
C GLU A 176 -9.53 8.05 8.08
N MET A 177 -9.85 9.32 8.36
CA MET A 177 -9.64 9.89 9.71
C MET A 177 -10.31 9.10 10.85
N PRO A 178 -11.55 8.60 10.73
CA PRO A 178 -12.15 7.74 11.77
C PRO A 178 -11.36 6.44 12.01
N VAL A 179 -10.72 5.90 10.96
CA VAL A 179 -9.86 4.72 11.08
C VAL A 179 -8.63 5.04 11.94
N PHE A 180 -7.99 6.19 11.73
CA PHE A 180 -6.86 6.63 12.54
C PHE A 180 -7.26 6.95 13.99
N GLU A 181 -8.41 7.57 14.20
CA GLU A 181 -8.96 7.83 15.54
C GLU A 181 -9.19 6.51 16.32
N GLN A 182 -9.77 5.52 15.65
CA GLN A 182 -9.99 4.20 16.24
C GLN A 182 -8.66 3.51 16.59
N VAL A 183 -7.70 3.50 15.67
CA VAL A 183 -6.38 2.88 15.91
C VAL A 183 -5.63 3.59 17.03
N GLN A 184 -5.72 4.92 17.13
CA GLN A 184 -5.17 5.65 18.27
C GLN A 184 -5.73 5.12 19.59
N LYS A 185 -7.04 4.87 19.67
CA LYS A 185 -7.68 4.36 20.90
C LYS A 185 -7.27 2.92 21.21
N GLU A 186 -7.17 2.07 20.19
CA GLU A 186 -6.93 0.63 20.35
C GLU A 186 -5.45 0.23 20.45
N ARG A 187 -4.51 1.07 19.96
CA ARG A 187 -3.07 0.74 19.85
C ARG A 187 -2.17 1.82 20.49
N PRO A 188 -2.26 2.07 21.81
CA PRO A 188 -1.50 3.11 22.50
C PRO A 188 0.03 2.87 22.52
N GLU A 189 0.48 1.67 22.17
CA GLU A 189 1.89 1.31 22.02
C GLU A 189 2.52 1.87 20.73
N ILE A 190 1.73 2.46 19.83
CA ILE A 190 2.15 3.02 18.55
C ILE A 190 1.85 4.51 18.53
N ASN A 191 2.80 5.31 18.05
CA ASN A 191 2.55 6.72 17.79
C ASN A 191 1.79 6.86 16.47
N ILE A 192 0.60 7.44 16.51
CA ILE A 192 -0.15 7.79 15.31
C ILE A 192 -0.18 9.32 15.23
N VAL A 193 0.61 9.89 14.33
CA VAL A 193 0.78 11.33 14.17
C VAL A 193 -0.02 11.81 12.96
N MET A 194 -0.96 12.72 13.19
CA MET A 194 -1.79 13.31 12.14
C MET A 194 -1.17 14.63 11.69
N LEU A 195 -0.30 14.58 10.69
CA LEU A 195 0.48 15.73 10.23
C LEU A 195 -0.22 16.47 9.08
N ASN A 196 -0.91 17.56 9.42
CA ASN A 196 -1.61 18.40 8.46
C ASN A 196 -0.62 19.14 7.53
N GLN A 197 -0.97 19.26 6.25
CA GLN A 197 -0.12 19.85 5.22
C GLN A 197 -0.71 21.19 4.72
N GLY A 198 -0.05 22.30 5.07
CA GLY A 198 -0.32 23.61 4.49
C GLY A 198 -1.54 24.37 5.00
N GLU A 199 -2.12 24.00 6.15
CA GLU A 199 -3.27 24.71 6.76
C GLU A 199 -2.91 25.29 8.13
N SER A 200 -3.62 26.34 8.54
CA SER A 200 -3.42 26.97 9.85
C SER A 200 -4.04 26.14 10.98
N ALA A 201 -3.59 26.39 12.23
CA ALA A 201 -4.14 25.73 13.41
C ALA A 201 -5.65 25.96 13.54
N GLU A 202 -6.12 27.18 13.24
CA GLU A 202 -7.53 27.55 13.31
C GLU A 202 -8.37 26.77 12.30
N GLN A 203 -7.88 26.66 11.05
CA GLN A 203 -8.56 25.90 10.00
C GLN A 203 -8.69 24.41 10.39
N VAL A 204 -7.59 23.82 10.87
CA VAL A 204 -7.57 22.42 11.31
C VAL A 204 -8.50 22.22 12.51
N GLN A 205 -8.47 23.11 13.50
CA GLN A 205 -9.31 23.01 14.69
C GLN A 205 -10.80 23.10 14.34
N GLN A 206 -11.20 24.06 13.50
CA GLN A 206 -12.57 24.20 13.03
C GLN A 206 -13.03 22.95 12.28
N PHE A 207 -12.18 22.41 11.41
CA PHE A 207 -12.49 21.19 10.69
C PHE A 207 -12.70 20.00 11.63
N LEU A 208 -11.80 19.76 12.59
CA LEU A 208 -11.90 18.65 13.54
C LEU A 208 -13.17 18.75 14.40
N GLN A 209 -13.49 19.94 14.89
CA GLN A 209 -14.72 20.19 15.66
C GLN A 209 -15.97 19.97 14.81
N ALA A 210 -16.02 20.49 13.58
CA ALA A 210 -17.18 20.34 12.69
C ALA A 210 -17.46 18.89 12.33
N ASN A 211 -16.41 18.06 12.21
CA ASN A 211 -16.54 16.64 11.88
C ASN A 211 -16.55 15.74 13.13
N LYS A 212 -16.51 16.31 14.34
CA LYS A 212 -16.52 15.59 15.63
C LYS A 212 -15.41 14.53 15.72
N LEU A 213 -14.22 14.86 15.22
CA LEU A 213 -13.06 13.99 15.24
C LEU A 213 -12.22 14.27 16.49
N ASP A 214 -11.99 13.24 17.29
CA ASP A 214 -11.19 13.24 18.51
C ASP A 214 -9.80 12.63 18.23
N LEU A 215 -9.11 13.22 17.24
CA LEU A 215 -7.75 12.82 16.89
C LEU A 215 -6.76 13.40 17.89
N ARG A 216 -5.90 12.54 18.40
CA ARG A 216 -4.74 12.89 19.22
C ARG A 216 -3.54 13.19 18.31
N GLU A 217 -2.51 13.84 18.86
CA GLU A 217 -1.23 14.05 18.15
C GLU A 217 -1.40 14.68 16.75
N VAL A 218 -2.23 15.72 16.66
CA VAL A 218 -2.39 16.52 15.44
C VAL A 218 -1.30 17.58 15.40
N LEU A 219 -0.50 17.54 14.34
CA LEU A 219 0.63 18.44 14.11
C LEU A 219 0.44 19.19 12.79
N LEU A 220 1.14 20.31 12.65
CA LEU A 220 1.07 21.17 11.48
C LEU A 220 2.41 21.25 10.77
N ASP A 221 2.39 21.02 9.46
CA ASP A 221 3.48 21.26 8.52
C ASP A 221 3.00 22.28 7.48
N ALA A 222 3.06 23.55 7.87
CA ALA A 222 2.58 24.66 7.03
C ALA A 222 3.36 24.78 5.71
N GLY A 223 4.62 24.32 5.67
CA GLY A 223 5.45 24.32 4.46
C GLY A 223 5.22 23.12 3.54
N GLY A 224 4.57 22.06 4.04
CA GLY A 224 4.50 20.76 3.38
C GLY A 224 5.88 20.12 3.20
N ASP A 225 6.82 20.42 4.10
CA ASP A 225 8.22 20.05 3.98
C ASP A 225 8.43 18.55 4.18
N VAL A 226 7.62 17.90 5.02
CA VAL A 226 7.65 16.45 5.18
C VAL A 226 7.17 15.77 3.90
N ALA A 227 6.07 16.22 3.31
CA ALA A 227 5.62 15.70 2.01
C ALA A 227 6.72 15.84 0.94
N LYS A 228 7.33 17.02 0.81
CA LYS A 228 8.43 17.26 -0.14
C LYS A 228 9.63 16.34 0.11
N ARG A 229 10.07 16.21 1.37
CA ARG A 229 11.23 15.39 1.77
C ARG A 229 11.03 13.91 1.45
N PHE A 230 9.81 13.41 1.58
CA PHE A 230 9.47 12.05 1.21
C PHE A 230 8.99 11.92 -0.24
N GLU A 231 9.10 12.98 -1.05
CA GLU A 231 8.68 13.05 -2.45
C GLU A 231 7.20 12.70 -2.67
N GLN A 232 6.36 13.02 -1.68
CA GLN A 232 4.93 12.78 -1.73
C GLN A 232 4.25 13.94 -2.47
N ARG A 233 3.67 13.60 -3.63
CA ARG A 233 3.00 14.54 -4.53
C ARG A 233 1.47 14.53 -4.40
N GLY A 234 0.93 13.69 -3.52
CA GLY A 234 -0.51 13.53 -3.33
C GLY A 234 -0.85 13.17 -1.89
N LEU A 235 -2.13 13.36 -1.55
CA LEU A 235 -2.70 13.06 -0.24
C LEU A 235 -3.89 12.09 -0.39
N PRO A 236 -4.15 11.26 0.64
CA PRO A 236 -3.32 11.08 1.83
C PRO A 236 -2.04 10.30 1.50
N ALA A 237 -1.01 10.52 2.31
CA ALA A 237 0.18 9.68 2.30
C ALA A 237 0.51 9.27 3.74
N THR A 238 0.64 7.96 3.98
CA THR A 238 0.93 7.42 5.31
C THR A 238 2.34 6.82 5.32
N LEU A 239 3.18 7.32 6.21
CA LEU A 239 4.55 6.88 6.45
C LEU A 239 4.58 5.93 7.66
N PHE A 240 5.29 4.81 7.56
CA PHE A 240 5.38 3.82 8.62
C PHE A 240 6.83 3.64 9.05
N PHE A 241 7.14 3.94 10.31
CA PHE A 241 8.46 3.88 10.90
C PHE A 241 8.54 2.80 11.99
N ASP A 242 9.65 2.08 12.04
CA ASP A 242 9.96 1.17 13.15
C ASP A 242 10.33 1.96 14.43
N ALA A 243 10.54 1.24 15.53
CA ALA A 243 10.95 1.86 16.81
C ALA A 243 12.33 2.55 16.76
N ASN A 244 13.18 2.23 15.78
CA ASN A 244 14.46 2.92 15.55
C ASN A 244 14.28 4.20 14.70
N GLY A 245 13.04 4.53 14.33
CA GLY A 245 12.72 5.65 13.47
C GLY A 245 13.09 5.42 12.01
N ARG A 246 13.26 4.18 11.55
CA ARG A 246 13.53 3.85 10.14
C ARG A 246 12.23 3.68 9.39
N LEU A 247 12.12 4.30 8.21
CA LEU A 247 10.96 4.14 7.35
C LEU A 247 10.90 2.70 6.81
N MET A 248 9.97 1.92 7.32
CA MET A 248 9.72 0.53 6.90
C MET A 248 8.83 0.48 5.68
N ASP A 249 7.83 1.37 5.64
CA ASP A 249 6.84 1.37 4.59
C ASP A 249 6.22 2.76 4.39
N MET A 250 5.57 2.93 3.25
CA MET A 250 4.91 4.15 2.85
C MET A 250 3.75 3.79 1.92
N ARG A 251 2.63 4.44 2.13
CA ARG A 251 1.41 4.26 1.38
C ARG A 251 0.90 5.59 0.85
N LEU A 252 0.68 5.68 -0.45
CA LEU A 252 -0.10 6.74 -1.06
C LEU A 252 -1.55 6.27 -1.25
N GLY A 253 -2.51 7.11 -0.89
CA GLY A 253 -3.94 6.85 -0.98
C GLY A 253 -4.54 6.24 0.30
N GLU A 254 -5.87 6.18 0.28
CA GLU A 254 -6.73 5.84 1.42
C GLU A 254 -6.40 4.45 2.03
N LEU A 255 -6.49 4.36 3.35
CA LEU A 255 -6.32 3.13 4.13
C LEU A 255 -7.62 2.71 4.82
N SER A 256 -7.98 1.45 4.67
CA SER A 256 -8.98 0.80 5.55
C SER A 256 -8.34 0.42 6.89
N TYR A 257 -9.18 0.20 7.91
CA TYR A 257 -8.74 -0.29 9.21
C TYR A 257 -7.97 -1.62 9.11
N ALA A 258 -8.40 -2.53 8.22
CA ALA A 258 -7.70 -3.78 7.94
C ALA A 258 -6.29 -3.55 7.37
N THR A 259 -6.16 -2.69 6.35
CA THR A 259 -4.84 -2.40 5.75
C THR A 259 -3.93 -1.66 6.72
N LEU A 260 -4.45 -0.70 7.49
CA LEU A 260 -3.67 0.02 8.49
C LEU A 260 -3.13 -0.94 9.56
N THR A 261 -3.98 -1.83 10.09
CA THR A 261 -3.60 -2.86 11.05
C THR A 261 -2.57 -3.83 10.50
N HIS A 262 -2.75 -4.28 9.25
CA HIS A 262 -1.78 -5.14 8.56
C HIS A 262 -0.39 -4.52 8.52
N ARG A 263 -0.29 -3.25 8.11
CA ARG A 263 1.00 -2.53 8.00
C ARG A 263 1.62 -2.25 9.36
N ILE A 264 0.79 -1.88 10.34
CA ILE A 264 1.21 -1.69 11.74
C ILE A 264 1.84 -2.96 12.30
N ASN A 265 1.20 -4.12 12.11
CA ASN A 265 1.71 -5.38 12.64
C ASN A 265 3.06 -5.79 12.01
N ALA A 266 3.39 -5.27 10.83
CA ALA A 266 4.70 -5.48 10.20
C ALA A 266 5.81 -4.56 10.76
N LEU A 267 5.48 -3.59 11.63
CA LEU A 267 6.45 -2.70 12.29
C LEU A 267 6.98 -3.28 13.61
N THR A 268 6.26 -4.24 14.18
CA THR A 268 6.66 -4.90 15.42
C THR A 268 7.42 -6.18 15.06
N PRO A 269 8.64 -6.40 15.59
CA PRO A 269 9.40 -7.62 15.34
C PRO A 269 8.72 -8.87 15.94
#